data_AF-A0A951SIX7-F1
#
_entry.id   AF-A0A951SIX7-F1
#
_cell.length_a   1.000
_cell.length_b   1.000
_cell.length_c   1.000
_cell.angle_alpha   90.00
_cell.angle_beta   90.00
_cell.angle_gamma   90.00
#
_symmetry.space_group_name_H-M   'P 1'
#
loop_
_entity.id
_entity.type
_entity.pdbx_description
1 polymer ?
#
loop_
_entity_poly.entity_id
_entity_poly.type
_entity_poly.pdbx_seq_one_letter_code
_entity_poly.pdbx_strand_id
1 'polypeptide(L)'
;MRKALCGALAALLLSTAVPLSAGAAEIGVLAKGGQPEYLFIDKVPAAQAKTTAEMISTAFIVGRVVVFNHMPLITNAELGDKGFTGQFFKKKWLDEPAMQLVNLTPEMKPIYEKLVWAGTTAIDNNQDRFNVKGVKWKGFLPARWAREAGELLNSRTGILIKQPSIAYRALGNAPDPVEKAVLTKFVDPKHDGEPHGEFAMMGKQKVYRYFEPIRLEKPCLGCHGKPKGELDMLGYEKDGLDAGDVFGMMSVTIPVSD
;
A
#
# COMPACT_ATOMS: atom_id res chain seq x y z
N MET A 1 -49.89 -56.60 61.98
CA MET A 1 -50.49 -56.72 60.63
C MET A 1 -50.44 -55.36 59.93
N ARG A 2 -50.18 -55.38 58.63
CA ARG A 2 -50.20 -54.28 57.63
C ARG A 2 -48.93 -53.42 57.49
N LYS A 3 -48.41 -53.54 56.27
CA LYS A 3 -47.27 -52.91 55.60
C LYS A 3 -47.58 -51.45 55.29
N ALA A 4 -46.57 -50.58 55.25
CA ALA A 4 -46.60 -49.37 54.41
C ALA A 4 -45.17 -48.97 53.99
N LEU A 5 -44.82 -49.46 52.80
CA LEU A 5 -43.98 -48.88 51.74
C LEU A 5 -42.90 -47.83 52.08
N CYS A 6 -41.63 -48.26 51.95
CA CYS A 6 -40.51 -47.40 51.55
C CYS A 6 -40.71 -46.90 50.10
N GLY A 7 -40.84 -45.59 49.91
CA GLY A 7 -40.61 -44.92 48.64
C GLY A 7 -39.24 -44.25 48.65
N ALA A 8 -38.26 -44.84 47.97
CA ALA A 8 -36.97 -44.20 47.72
C ALA A 8 -37.12 -43.23 46.54
N LEU A 9 -37.03 -41.92 46.78
CA LEU A 9 -36.83 -40.93 45.72
C LEU A 9 -35.36 -41.02 45.26
N ALA A 10 -35.13 -41.68 44.13
CA ALA A 10 -33.88 -41.53 43.39
C ALA A 10 -33.91 -40.18 42.66
N ALA A 11 -33.20 -39.19 43.18
CA ALA A 11 -32.95 -37.93 42.48
C ALA A 11 -31.98 -38.21 41.33
N LEU A 12 -32.54 -38.39 40.13
CA LEU A 12 -31.79 -38.51 38.89
C LEU A 12 -31.26 -37.12 38.51
N LEU A 13 -30.06 -36.77 39.00
CA LEU A 13 -29.31 -35.62 38.51
C LEU A 13 -28.87 -35.93 37.08
N LEU A 14 -29.69 -35.57 36.09
CA LEU A 14 -29.23 -35.42 34.71
C LEU A 14 -28.21 -34.29 34.68
N SER A 15 -26.93 -34.64 34.75
CA SER A 15 -25.87 -33.76 34.31
C SER A 15 -26.02 -33.58 32.81
N THR A 16 -26.71 -32.53 32.38
CA THR A 16 -26.59 -32.04 31.01
C THR A 16 -25.16 -31.54 30.85
N ALA A 17 -24.26 -32.43 30.45
CA ALA A 17 -22.99 -32.05 29.89
C ALA A 17 -23.32 -31.18 28.67
N VAL A 18 -23.24 -29.86 28.86
CA VAL A 18 -23.28 -28.92 27.75
C VAL A 18 -22.13 -29.35 26.84
N PRO A 19 -22.40 -29.78 25.60
CA PRO A 19 -21.29 -30.03 24.68
C PRO A 19 -20.58 -28.69 24.53
N LEU A 20 -19.29 -28.64 24.88
CA LEU A 20 -18.44 -27.49 24.53
C LEU A 20 -18.61 -27.31 23.01
N SER A 21 -19.36 -26.27 22.65
CA SER A 21 -19.58 -25.89 21.27
C SER A 21 -18.23 -25.67 20.61
N ALA A 22 -18.08 -26.24 19.41
CA ALA A 22 -17.04 -26.01 18.40
C ALA A 22 -15.89 -25.11 18.83
N GLY A 23 -14.68 -25.69 18.93
CA GLY A 23 -13.45 -25.04 19.37
C GLY A 23 -13.36 -23.58 18.90
N ALA A 24 -13.13 -22.68 19.86
CA ALA A 24 -12.99 -21.26 19.61
C ALA A 24 -11.96 -21.07 18.49
N ALA A 25 -12.43 -20.67 17.31
CA ALA A 25 -11.56 -20.34 16.20
C ALA A 25 -10.61 -19.23 16.66
N GLU A 26 -9.34 -19.36 16.27
CA GLU A 26 -8.32 -18.36 16.60
C GLU A 26 -8.76 -16.98 16.08
N ILE A 27 -8.83 -16.00 16.99
CA ILE A 27 -9.24 -14.63 16.68
C ILE A 27 -8.14 -13.98 15.84
N GLY A 28 -8.51 -13.39 14.70
CA GLY A 28 -7.59 -12.66 13.84
C GLY A 28 -6.96 -13.47 12.70
N VAL A 29 -7.41 -14.71 12.47
CA VAL A 29 -6.99 -15.50 11.30
C VAL A 29 -7.73 -15.05 10.04
N LEU A 30 -7.01 -14.91 8.93
CA LEU A 30 -7.58 -14.57 7.63
C LEU A 30 -8.63 -15.62 7.21
N ALA A 31 -9.78 -15.16 6.73
CA ALA A 31 -10.79 -16.03 6.16
C ALA A 31 -10.22 -16.85 4.98
N LYS A 32 -10.54 -18.14 4.94
CA LYS A 32 -10.13 -19.04 3.86
C LYS A 32 -11.15 -19.03 2.73
N GLY A 33 -10.67 -18.89 1.50
CA GLY A 33 -11.51 -18.83 0.31
C GLY A 33 -12.13 -17.45 0.07
N GLY A 34 -12.98 -17.35 -0.96
CA GLY A 34 -13.56 -16.08 -1.41
C GLY A 34 -12.62 -15.28 -2.33
N GLN A 35 -13.12 -14.14 -2.80
CA GLN A 35 -12.36 -13.15 -3.56
C GLN A 35 -12.44 -11.83 -2.78
N PRO A 36 -11.38 -11.02 -2.72
CA PRO A 36 -11.47 -9.71 -2.07
C PRO A 36 -12.51 -8.82 -2.75
N GLU A 37 -13.17 -7.99 -1.96
CA GLU A 37 -14.07 -6.97 -2.49
C GLU A 37 -13.29 -5.77 -2.98
N TYR A 38 -13.69 -5.22 -4.13
CA TYR A 38 -13.04 -4.09 -4.76
C TYR A 38 -14.06 -2.99 -5.06
N LEU A 39 -13.70 -1.75 -4.74
CA LEU A 39 -14.42 -0.56 -5.14
C LEU A 39 -13.87 -0.12 -6.49
N PHE A 40 -14.48 -0.49 -7.62
CA PHE A 40 -14.06 -0.02 -8.95
C PHE A 40 -15.06 1.02 -9.47
N ILE A 41 -14.61 2.26 -9.72
CA ILE A 41 -15.48 3.41 -10.06
C ILE A 41 -15.19 3.88 -11.49
N ASP A 42 -14.00 4.44 -11.73
CA ASP A 42 -13.60 4.97 -13.02
C ASP A 42 -12.99 3.86 -13.87
N LYS A 43 -13.74 3.41 -14.88
CA LYS A 43 -13.25 2.41 -15.83
C LYS A 43 -12.55 3.08 -17.01
N VAL A 44 -11.45 2.49 -17.44
CA VAL A 44 -10.63 2.99 -18.56
C VAL A 44 -10.78 2.06 -19.76
N PRO A 45 -10.88 2.57 -21.01
CA PRO A 45 -10.84 1.72 -22.19
C PRO A 45 -9.58 0.84 -22.21
N ALA A 46 -9.73 -0.44 -22.55
CA ALA A 46 -8.62 -1.40 -22.52
C ALA A 46 -7.40 -0.93 -23.32
N ALA A 47 -7.62 -0.25 -24.46
CA ALA A 47 -6.58 0.32 -25.30
C ALA A 47 -5.75 1.44 -24.62
N GLN A 48 -6.30 2.09 -23.58
CA GLN A 48 -5.66 3.19 -22.84
C GLN A 48 -5.19 2.76 -21.45
N ALA A 49 -5.47 1.52 -21.04
CA ALA A 49 -5.21 1.07 -19.68
C ALA A 49 -3.71 1.07 -19.35
N LYS A 50 -2.85 0.66 -20.30
CA LYS A 50 -1.38 0.67 -20.15
C LYS A 50 -0.85 2.08 -19.92
N THR A 51 -1.14 3.01 -20.82
CA THR A 51 -0.65 4.38 -20.76
C THR A 51 -1.19 5.13 -19.54
N THR A 52 -2.43 4.85 -19.13
CA THR A 52 -2.98 5.39 -17.88
C THR A 52 -2.25 4.84 -16.66
N ALA A 53 -1.93 3.55 -16.63
CA ALA A 53 -1.21 2.94 -15.51
C ALA A 53 0.24 3.43 -15.40
N GLU A 54 0.93 3.60 -16.53
CA GLU A 54 2.27 4.18 -16.62
C GLU A 54 2.31 5.62 -16.11
N MET A 55 1.33 6.44 -16.51
CA MET A 55 1.17 7.81 -15.99
C MET A 55 1.00 7.82 -14.47
N ILE A 56 0.12 6.97 -13.94
CA ILE A 56 -0.14 6.89 -12.49
C ILE A 56 1.12 6.44 -11.75
N SER A 57 1.79 5.39 -12.23
CA SER A 57 3.01 4.86 -11.62
C SER A 57 4.12 5.90 -11.61
N THR A 58 4.37 6.56 -12.75
CA THR A 58 5.32 7.66 -12.90
C THR A 58 5.03 8.76 -11.87
N ALA A 59 3.77 9.20 -11.79
CA ALA A 59 3.40 10.27 -10.89
C ALA A 59 3.65 9.89 -9.41
N PHE A 60 3.33 8.66 -9.01
CA PHE A 60 3.62 8.19 -7.65
C PHE A 60 5.12 8.05 -7.37
N ILE A 61 5.92 7.60 -8.34
CA ILE A 61 7.38 7.53 -8.17
C ILE A 61 7.96 8.94 -8.02
N VAL A 62 7.57 9.88 -8.87
CA VAL A 62 8.03 11.28 -8.80
C VAL A 62 7.60 11.93 -7.48
N GLY A 63 6.35 11.74 -7.04
CA GLY A 63 5.89 12.33 -5.79
C GLY A 63 6.66 11.79 -4.58
N ARG A 64 7.06 10.51 -4.59
CA ARG A 64 7.97 9.93 -3.59
C ARG A 64 9.32 10.65 -3.59
N VAL A 65 9.89 10.93 -4.75
CA VAL A 65 11.15 11.68 -4.90
C VAL A 65 11.02 13.09 -4.33
N VAL A 66 9.91 13.80 -4.60
CA VAL A 66 9.69 15.15 -4.04
C VAL A 66 9.62 15.11 -2.52
N VAL A 67 8.86 14.18 -1.92
CA VAL A 67 8.83 14.02 -0.45
C VAL A 67 10.23 13.72 0.08
N PHE A 68 10.95 12.81 -0.58
CA PHE A 68 12.30 12.41 -0.19
C PHE A 68 13.26 13.61 -0.16
N ASN A 69 13.29 14.40 -1.23
CA ASN A 69 14.17 15.56 -1.37
C ASN A 69 13.88 16.67 -0.34
N HIS A 70 12.67 16.70 0.22
CA HIS A 70 12.27 17.67 1.25
C HIS A 70 12.29 17.09 2.67
N MET A 71 12.77 15.86 2.88
CA MET A 71 12.89 15.26 4.21
C MET A 71 13.71 16.12 5.19
N PRO A 72 14.81 16.81 4.81
CA PRO A 72 15.53 17.70 5.73
C PRO A 72 14.64 18.82 6.29
N LEU A 73 13.77 19.40 5.46
CA LEU A 73 12.80 20.41 5.88
C LEU A 73 11.71 19.80 6.76
N ILE A 74 11.07 18.72 6.29
CA ILE A 74 9.99 18.02 7.00
C ILE A 74 10.44 17.56 8.39
N THR A 75 11.69 17.12 8.53
CA THR A 75 12.25 16.61 9.79
C THR A 75 13.02 17.65 10.62
N ASN A 76 13.06 18.92 10.20
CA ASN A 76 13.69 19.96 11.01
C ASN A 76 12.90 20.16 12.32
N ALA A 77 13.55 19.96 13.47
CA ALA A 77 12.94 20.07 14.79
C ALA A 77 12.84 21.52 15.29
N GLU A 78 13.62 22.45 14.73
CA GLU A 78 13.66 23.85 15.16
C GLU A 78 12.47 24.65 14.65
N LEU A 79 11.87 24.19 13.54
CA LEU A 79 10.77 24.85 12.86
C LEU A 79 9.41 24.31 13.35
N GLY A 80 8.47 25.25 13.56
CA GLY A 80 7.04 24.95 13.67
C GLY A 80 6.46 24.83 12.26
N ASP A 81 5.99 25.95 11.71
CA ASP A 81 5.60 26.00 10.29
C ASP A 81 6.81 25.83 9.36
N LYS A 82 6.72 24.84 8.48
CA LYS A 82 7.76 24.47 7.51
C LYS A 82 7.43 24.91 6.09
N GLY A 83 6.22 25.39 5.82
CA GLY A 83 5.77 25.76 4.47
C GLY A 83 5.67 24.59 3.48
N PHE A 84 5.88 23.34 3.92
CA PHE A 84 5.71 22.13 3.10
C PHE A 84 4.23 21.74 2.98
N THR A 85 3.45 22.67 2.44
CA THR A 85 2.00 22.55 2.21
C THR A 85 1.71 21.68 1.00
N GLY A 86 0.45 21.24 0.84
CA GLY A 86 0.01 20.53 -0.36
C GLY A 86 0.23 21.36 -1.62
N GLN A 87 0.00 22.68 -1.58
CA GLN A 87 0.25 23.55 -2.74
C GLN A 87 1.74 23.63 -3.11
N PHE A 88 2.62 23.76 -2.11
CA PHE A 88 4.07 23.73 -2.34
C PHE A 88 4.49 22.39 -2.96
N PHE A 89 4.04 21.28 -2.36
CA PHE A 89 4.29 19.94 -2.87
C PHE A 89 3.79 19.76 -4.29
N LYS A 90 2.53 20.11 -4.57
CA LYS A 90 1.91 20.02 -5.90
C LYS A 90 2.74 20.76 -6.93
N LYS A 91 3.18 21.98 -6.63
CA LYS A 91 4.02 22.74 -7.54
C LYS A 91 5.31 21.99 -7.85
N LYS A 92 6.05 21.56 -6.82
CA LYS A 92 7.29 20.80 -7.02
C LYS A 92 7.07 19.51 -7.80
N TRP A 93 6.04 18.76 -7.43
CA TRP A 93 5.68 17.50 -8.06
C TRP A 93 5.35 17.66 -9.54
N LEU A 94 4.52 18.65 -9.89
CA LEU A 94 4.15 18.88 -11.28
C LEU A 94 5.28 19.50 -12.08
N ASP A 95 6.18 20.29 -11.48
CA ASP A 95 7.34 20.89 -12.17
C ASP A 95 8.45 19.86 -12.51
N GLU A 96 8.39 18.63 -11.97
CA GLU A 96 9.37 17.58 -12.27
C GLU A 96 9.34 17.17 -13.76
N PRO A 97 10.50 17.03 -14.43
CA PRO A 97 10.55 16.75 -15.88
C PRO A 97 9.74 15.52 -16.31
N ALA A 98 9.76 14.45 -15.50
CA ALA A 98 8.99 13.24 -15.80
C ALA A 98 7.46 13.49 -15.83
N MET A 99 6.95 14.43 -15.03
CA MET A 99 5.55 14.82 -15.06
C MET A 99 5.22 15.68 -16.28
N GLN A 100 6.15 16.50 -16.75
CA GLN A 100 5.99 17.33 -17.95
C GLN A 100 6.00 16.51 -19.25
N LEU A 101 6.57 15.30 -19.22
CA LEU A 101 6.62 14.38 -20.35
C LEU A 101 5.38 13.47 -20.46
N VAL A 102 4.48 13.51 -19.48
CA VAL A 102 3.23 12.75 -19.54
C VAL A 102 2.33 13.32 -20.64
N ASN A 103 2.10 12.53 -21.69
CA ASN A 103 1.18 12.88 -22.76
C ASN A 103 -0.27 12.61 -22.35
N LEU A 104 -0.88 13.58 -21.66
CA LEU A 104 -2.22 13.44 -21.09
C LEU A 104 -3.32 13.50 -22.17
N THR A 105 -4.04 12.39 -22.37
CA THR A 105 -5.21 12.37 -23.25
C THR A 105 -6.45 12.94 -22.55
N PRO A 106 -7.50 13.35 -23.30
CA PRO A 106 -8.76 13.81 -22.70
C PRO A 106 -9.39 12.80 -21.74
N GLU A 107 -9.26 11.50 -22.02
CA GLU A 107 -9.80 10.42 -21.20
C GLU A 107 -9.01 10.21 -19.91
N MET A 108 -7.70 10.45 -19.93
CA MET A 108 -6.85 10.36 -18.74
C MET A 108 -7.06 11.54 -17.79
N LYS A 109 -7.46 12.69 -18.33
CA LYS A 109 -7.51 13.96 -17.58
C LYS A 109 -8.34 13.88 -16.27
N PRO A 110 -9.55 13.28 -16.22
CA PRO A 110 -10.29 13.17 -14.98
C PRO A 110 -9.58 12.34 -13.90
N ILE A 111 -8.91 11.24 -14.31
CA ILE A 111 -8.13 10.40 -13.39
C ILE A 111 -6.89 11.16 -12.91
N TYR A 112 -6.20 11.87 -13.81
CA TYR A 112 -5.05 12.70 -13.49
C TYR A 112 -5.38 13.80 -12.48
N GLU A 113 -6.50 14.50 -12.65
CA GLU A 113 -6.95 15.52 -11.70
C GLU A 113 -7.24 14.94 -10.32
N LYS A 114 -7.87 13.75 -10.25
CA LYS A 114 -8.09 13.03 -9.00
C LYS A 114 -6.78 12.53 -8.37
N LEU A 115 -5.80 12.14 -9.18
CA LEU A 115 -4.45 11.77 -8.75
C LEU A 115 -3.71 12.95 -8.14
N VAL A 116 -3.74 14.11 -8.81
CA VAL A 116 -3.11 15.33 -8.30
C VAL A 116 -3.78 15.79 -7.01
N TRP A 117 -5.12 15.72 -6.95
CA TRP A 117 -5.87 15.97 -5.72
C TRP A 117 -5.42 15.03 -4.60
N ALA A 118 -5.37 13.72 -4.83
CA ALA A 118 -5.03 12.73 -3.82
C ALA A 118 -3.61 12.94 -3.26
N GLY A 119 -2.62 13.16 -4.13
CA GLY A 119 -1.24 13.41 -3.73
C GLY A 119 -1.08 14.73 -2.96
N THR A 120 -1.81 15.77 -3.35
CA THR A 120 -1.83 17.09 -2.67
C THR A 120 -2.47 16.96 -1.29
N THR A 121 -3.64 16.33 -1.21
CA THR A 121 -4.40 16.15 0.03
C THR A 121 -3.66 15.26 1.03
N ALA A 122 -2.91 14.26 0.59
CA ALA A 122 -2.05 13.47 1.48
C ALA A 122 -1.03 14.36 2.25
N ILE A 123 -0.49 15.40 1.61
CA ILE A 123 0.40 16.35 2.28
C ILE A 123 -0.37 17.29 3.21
N ASP A 124 -1.53 17.79 2.78
CA ASP A 124 -2.36 18.68 3.61
C ASP A 124 -2.85 17.98 4.89
N ASN A 125 -3.24 16.70 4.79
CA ASN A 125 -3.67 15.90 5.94
C ASN A 125 -2.55 15.64 6.96
N ASN A 126 -1.29 15.90 6.61
CA ASN A 126 -0.14 15.69 7.49
C ASN A 126 0.50 17.00 7.99
N GLN A 127 -0.13 18.16 7.78
CA GLN A 127 0.46 19.44 8.25
C GLN A 127 0.68 19.46 9.76
N ASP A 128 -0.27 18.96 10.56
CA ASP A 128 -0.12 18.87 12.03
C ASP A 128 1.07 17.99 12.41
N ARG A 129 1.31 16.90 11.67
CA ARG A 129 2.47 16.02 11.85
C ARG A 129 3.77 16.73 11.48
N PHE A 130 3.81 17.43 10.36
CA PHE A 130 5.02 18.12 9.90
C PHE A 130 5.42 19.24 10.84
N ASN A 131 4.46 20.02 11.31
CA ASN A 131 4.72 21.29 11.97
C ASN A 131 4.91 21.19 13.50
N VAL A 132 4.99 19.98 14.07
CA VAL A 132 5.33 19.80 15.49
C VAL A 132 6.77 20.26 15.77
N LYS A 133 6.94 21.38 16.47
CA LYS A 133 8.26 21.86 16.90
C LYS A 133 8.88 20.90 17.93
N GLY A 134 10.21 20.82 17.96
CA GLY A 134 10.98 19.97 18.88
C GLY A 134 11.04 18.49 18.50
N VAL A 135 10.28 18.05 17.50
CA VAL A 135 10.23 16.64 17.07
C VAL A 135 10.90 16.47 15.70
N LYS A 136 12.05 15.78 15.67
CA LYS A 136 12.78 15.49 14.42
C LYS A 136 12.08 14.43 13.58
N TRP A 137 11.78 13.26 14.16
CA TRP A 137 11.15 12.17 13.44
C TRP A 137 9.65 12.40 13.28
N LYS A 138 9.17 12.49 12.04
CA LYS A 138 7.77 12.80 11.74
C LYS A 138 6.90 11.58 11.49
N GLY A 139 7.45 10.37 11.37
CA GLY A 139 6.64 9.22 10.97
C GLY A 139 6.14 9.29 9.52
N PHE A 140 6.77 10.12 8.68
CA PHE A 140 6.36 10.35 7.30
C PHE A 140 7.53 10.15 6.35
N LEU A 141 7.42 9.10 5.53
CA LEU A 141 8.40 8.74 4.51
C LEU A 141 7.71 8.73 3.14
N PRO A 142 8.48 8.75 2.04
CA PRO A 142 7.92 8.65 0.69
C PRO A 142 6.93 7.49 0.51
N ALA A 143 7.23 6.32 1.08
CA ALA A 143 6.34 5.17 1.03
C ALA A 143 5.01 5.38 1.77
N ARG A 144 5.00 6.16 2.86
CA ARG A 144 3.75 6.55 3.55
C ARG A 144 2.94 7.50 2.69
N TRP A 145 3.56 8.53 2.09
CA TRP A 145 2.86 9.44 1.18
C TRP A 145 2.19 8.66 0.05
N ALA A 146 2.93 7.77 -0.63
CA ALA A 146 2.38 6.98 -1.73
C ALA A 146 1.24 6.05 -1.27
N ARG A 147 1.28 5.51 -0.04
CA ARG A 147 0.17 4.73 0.49
C ARG A 147 -1.07 5.60 0.73
N GLU A 148 -0.91 6.73 1.42
CA GLU A 148 -2.03 7.63 1.74
C GLU A 148 -2.64 8.26 0.49
N ALA A 149 -1.81 8.68 -0.48
CA ALA A 149 -2.27 9.16 -1.78
C ALA A 149 -2.96 8.05 -2.58
N GLY A 150 -2.48 6.80 -2.50
CA GLY A 150 -3.10 5.65 -3.16
C GLY A 150 -4.48 5.33 -2.58
N GLU A 151 -4.61 5.37 -1.26
CA GLU A 151 -5.89 5.20 -0.54
C GLU A 151 -6.89 6.31 -0.91
N LEU A 152 -6.43 7.58 -0.94
CA LEU A 152 -7.26 8.72 -1.36
C LEU A 152 -7.69 8.60 -2.82
N LEU A 153 -6.79 8.22 -3.72
CA LEU A 153 -7.13 8.02 -5.13
C LEU A 153 -8.16 6.89 -5.28
N ASN A 154 -7.92 5.76 -4.62
CA ASN A 154 -8.81 4.61 -4.65
C ASN A 154 -10.23 4.98 -4.21
N SER A 155 -10.38 5.84 -3.19
CA SER A 155 -11.69 6.29 -2.72
C SER A 155 -12.53 7.03 -3.78
N ARG A 156 -11.91 7.59 -4.83
CA ARG A 156 -12.59 8.38 -5.87
C ARG A 156 -12.60 7.75 -7.26
N THR A 157 -11.73 6.78 -7.50
CA THR A 157 -11.55 6.16 -8.82
C THR A 157 -11.71 4.65 -8.77
N GLY A 158 -11.49 4.05 -7.62
CA GLY A 158 -11.37 2.61 -7.49
C GLY A 158 -10.09 2.01 -8.06
N ILE A 159 -9.18 2.83 -8.58
CA ILE A 159 -7.84 2.40 -8.99
C ILE A 159 -7.06 2.02 -7.74
N LEU A 160 -6.43 0.85 -7.74
CA LEU A 160 -5.63 0.38 -6.61
C LEU A 160 -4.17 0.68 -6.88
N ILE A 161 -3.49 1.24 -5.88
CA ILE A 161 -2.05 1.46 -5.90
C ILE A 161 -1.46 0.84 -4.65
N LYS A 162 -0.52 -0.08 -4.84
CA LYS A 162 0.20 -0.76 -3.77
C LYS A 162 1.69 -0.66 -3.98
N GLN A 163 2.44 -0.77 -2.89
CA GLN A 163 3.91 -0.87 -2.91
C GLN A 163 4.37 -2.21 -2.32
N PRO A 164 4.05 -3.36 -2.96
CA PRO A 164 4.55 -4.65 -2.52
C PRO A 164 6.08 -4.69 -2.57
N SER A 165 6.67 -5.41 -1.61
CA SER A 165 8.12 -5.48 -1.41
C SER A 165 8.54 -6.83 -0.83
N ILE A 166 9.86 -7.10 -0.87
CA ILE A 166 10.45 -8.34 -0.34
C ILE A 166 10.13 -8.48 1.15
N ALA A 167 10.28 -7.38 1.90
CA ALA A 167 9.97 -7.28 3.32
C ALA A 167 9.05 -6.07 3.59
N TYR A 168 7.76 -6.25 3.34
CA TYR A 168 6.77 -5.19 3.51
C TYR A 168 6.60 -4.82 5.00
N ARG A 169 6.58 -3.52 5.30
CA ARG A 169 6.36 -3.00 6.66
C ARG A 169 4.91 -2.60 6.94
N ALA A 170 4.16 -2.25 5.89
CA ALA A 170 2.75 -1.90 5.99
C ALA A 170 1.89 -3.06 5.51
N LEU A 171 0.93 -3.51 6.33
CA LEU A 171 0.08 -4.67 6.02
C LEU A 171 -0.68 -4.53 4.69
N GLY A 172 -1.14 -3.32 4.36
CA GLY A 172 -1.81 -3.04 3.08
C GLY A 172 -0.93 -3.27 1.84
N ASN A 173 0.38 -3.36 2.01
CA ASN A 173 1.35 -3.66 0.94
C ASN A 173 1.75 -5.14 0.87
N ALA A 174 1.10 -6.02 1.65
CA ALA A 174 1.35 -7.45 1.52
C ALA A 174 1.11 -7.90 0.05
N PRO A 175 2.07 -8.59 -0.58
CA PRO A 175 1.95 -8.98 -1.97
C PRO A 175 0.93 -10.12 -2.14
N ASP A 176 0.05 -9.99 -3.13
CA ASP A 176 -0.81 -11.08 -3.59
C ASP A 176 -0.01 -12.12 -4.42
N PRO A 177 -0.60 -13.26 -4.81
CA PRO A 177 0.13 -14.29 -5.55
C PRO A 177 0.75 -13.82 -6.88
N VAL A 178 0.08 -12.94 -7.62
CA VAL A 178 0.59 -12.37 -8.88
C VAL A 178 1.73 -11.40 -8.57
N GLU A 179 1.54 -10.53 -7.59
CA GLU A 179 2.56 -9.57 -7.16
C GLU A 179 3.84 -10.27 -6.67
N LYS A 180 3.69 -11.40 -5.95
CA LYS A 180 4.82 -12.24 -5.56
C LYS A 180 5.55 -12.78 -6.78
N ALA A 181 4.84 -13.35 -7.75
CA ALA A 181 5.44 -13.92 -8.95
C ALA A 181 6.19 -12.84 -9.77
N VAL A 182 5.62 -11.65 -9.90
CA VAL A 182 6.25 -10.51 -10.57
C VAL A 182 7.49 -10.04 -9.80
N LEU A 183 7.37 -9.83 -8.49
CA LEU A 183 8.48 -9.38 -7.66
C LEU A 183 9.63 -10.39 -7.66
N THR A 184 9.35 -11.70 -7.66
CA THR A 184 10.37 -12.75 -7.81
C THR A 184 11.17 -12.59 -9.10
N LYS A 185 10.53 -12.20 -10.21
CA LYS A 185 11.24 -11.91 -11.46
C LYS A 185 12.08 -10.65 -11.34
N PHE A 186 11.53 -9.57 -10.78
CA PHE A 186 12.27 -8.31 -10.67
C PHE A 186 13.52 -8.38 -9.78
N VAL A 187 13.55 -9.27 -8.78
CA VAL A 187 14.73 -9.46 -7.93
C VAL A 187 15.73 -10.48 -8.49
N ASP A 188 15.39 -11.18 -9.58
CA ASP A 188 16.32 -12.08 -10.27
C ASP A 188 17.31 -11.24 -11.09
N PRO A 189 18.63 -11.32 -10.81
CA PRO A 189 19.65 -10.58 -11.57
C PRO A 189 19.69 -10.91 -13.07
N LYS A 190 19.06 -12.03 -13.50
CA LYS A 190 18.98 -12.44 -14.90
C LYS A 190 17.79 -11.84 -15.65
N HIS A 191 16.86 -11.22 -14.94
CA HIS A 191 15.72 -10.55 -15.54
C HIS A 191 16.12 -9.12 -15.99
N ASP A 192 15.55 -8.63 -17.09
CA ASP A 192 15.83 -7.27 -17.59
C ASP A 192 15.42 -6.17 -16.58
N GLY A 193 14.43 -6.49 -15.76
CA GLY A 193 13.88 -5.60 -14.74
C GLY A 193 13.08 -4.46 -15.38
N GLU A 194 12.50 -4.71 -16.54
CA GLU A 194 11.64 -3.78 -17.25
C GLU A 194 10.22 -3.80 -16.67
N PRO A 195 9.56 -2.63 -16.56
CA PRO A 195 8.16 -2.57 -16.19
C PRO A 195 7.29 -3.34 -17.19
N HIS A 196 6.22 -3.97 -16.71
CA HIS A 196 5.24 -4.62 -17.58
C HIS A 196 3.83 -4.53 -17.01
N GLY A 197 2.84 -4.83 -17.84
CA GLY A 197 1.48 -4.98 -17.39
C GLY A 197 0.70 -6.03 -18.16
N GLU A 198 -0.35 -6.54 -17.51
CA GLU A 198 -1.16 -7.65 -17.99
C GLU A 198 -2.64 -7.43 -17.66
N PHE A 199 -3.52 -8.00 -18.47
CA PHE A 199 -4.95 -8.05 -18.15
C PHE A 199 -5.24 -9.22 -17.22
N ALA A 200 -6.11 -8.99 -16.25
CA ALA A 200 -6.56 -10.02 -15.31
C ALA A 200 -8.05 -9.84 -14.97
N MET A 201 -8.61 -10.81 -14.27
CA MET A 201 -9.94 -10.71 -13.66
C MET A 201 -9.80 -10.55 -12.15
N MET A 202 -10.44 -9.53 -11.59
CA MET A 202 -10.58 -9.32 -10.15
C MET A 202 -12.07 -9.37 -9.80
N GLY A 203 -12.51 -10.54 -9.33
CA GLY A 203 -13.93 -10.88 -9.28
C GLY A 203 -14.52 -10.92 -10.69
N LYS A 204 -15.59 -10.14 -10.91
CA LYS A 204 -16.24 -10.01 -12.23
C LYS A 204 -15.69 -8.85 -13.07
N GLN A 205 -14.75 -8.08 -12.54
CA GLN A 205 -14.20 -6.92 -13.22
C GLN A 205 -12.90 -7.31 -13.94
N LYS A 206 -12.86 -7.04 -15.25
CA LYS A 206 -11.60 -7.08 -16.02
C LYS A 206 -10.75 -5.89 -15.59
N VAL A 207 -9.47 -6.12 -15.33
CA VAL A 207 -8.53 -5.09 -14.90
C VAL A 207 -7.28 -5.14 -15.76
N TYR A 208 -6.58 -4.02 -15.85
CA TYR A 208 -5.19 -3.97 -16.28
C TYR A 208 -4.31 -3.76 -15.05
N ARG A 209 -3.35 -4.66 -14.85
CA ARG A 209 -2.37 -4.59 -13.77
C ARG A 209 -1.02 -4.20 -14.34
N TYR A 210 -0.42 -3.16 -13.81
CA TYR A 210 0.90 -2.66 -14.20
C TYR A 210 1.85 -2.73 -13.01
N PHE A 211 3.09 -3.12 -13.29
CA PHE A 211 4.11 -3.37 -12.28
C PHE A 211 5.41 -2.67 -12.69
N GLU A 212 5.87 -1.77 -11.83
CA GLU A 212 7.12 -1.01 -12.05
C GLU A 212 8.08 -1.22 -10.88
N PRO A 213 9.29 -1.76 -11.10
CA PRO A 213 10.21 -2.07 -10.02
C PRO A 213 10.72 -0.80 -9.33
N ILE A 214 10.78 -0.86 -7.99
CA ILE A 214 11.38 0.17 -7.15
C ILE A 214 12.81 -0.27 -6.84
N ARG A 215 13.76 0.33 -7.56
CA ARG A 215 15.20 0.17 -7.33
C ARG A 215 15.64 1.07 -6.18
N LEU A 216 16.51 0.55 -5.33
CA LEU A 216 17.05 1.29 -4.20
C LEU A 216 18.09 2.31 -4.68
N GLU A 217 17.91 3.56 -4.27
CA GLU A 217 18.94 4.57 -4.40
C GLU A 217 19.77 4.67 -3.12
N LYS A 218 20.92 5.38 -3.19
CA LYS A 218 21.80 5.59 -2.03
C LYS A 218 21.04 6.01 -0.75
N PRO A 219 20.05 6.92 -0.80
CA PRO A 219 19.38 7.33 0.42
C PRO A 219 18.44 6.27 1.01
N CYS A 220 18.02 5.28 0.23
CA CYS A 220 17.20 4.18 0.73
C CYS A 220 18.01 3.22 1.63
N LEU A 221 19.33 3.20 1.47
CA LEU A 221 20.24 2.28 2.16
C LEU A 221 20.32 2.55 3.68
N GLY A 222 19.90 3.73 4.14
CA GLY A 222 19.78 3.99 5.58
C GLY A 222 18.80 3.05 6.28
N CYS A 223 17.77 2.56 5.56
CA CYS A 223 16.75 1.64 6.08
C CYS A 223 16.81 0.23 5.48
N HIS A 224 17.30 0.09 4.24
CA HIS A 224 17.30 -1.18 3.50
C HIS A 224 18.72 -1.74 3.24
N GLY A 225 19.75 -0.97 3.58
CA GLY A 225 21.14 -1.27 3.24
C GLY A 225 21.80 -2.32 4.13
N LYS A 226 23.12 -2.36 4.11
CA LYS A 226 23.93 -3.24 4.96
C LYS A 226 24.29 -2.60 6.31
N PRO A 227 24.66 -3.41 7.33
CA PRO A 227 24.54 -4.87 7.36
C PRO A 227 23.09 -5.32 7.55
N LYS A 228 22.76 -6.49 6.99
CA LYS A 228 21.45 -7.14 7.18
C LYS A 228 21.21 -7.42 8.67
N GLY A 229 19.98 -7.20 9.14
CA GLY A 229 19.58 -7.48 10.51
C GLY A 229 19.86 -6.35 11.51
N GLU A 230 20.68 -5.34 11.15
CA GLU A 230 20.83 -4.16 12.01
C GLU A 230 19.54 -3.33 11.98
N LEU A 231 19.14 -2.80 13.14
CA LEU A 231 17.96 -1.96 13.21
C LEU A 231 18.19 -0.61 12.53
N ASP A 232 17.22 -0.20 11.72
CA ASP A 232 17.19 1.14 11.14
C ASP A 232 16.63 2.19 12.11
N MET A 233 16.53 3.43 11.64
CA MET A 233 16.01 4.55 12.43
C MET A 233 14.55 4.39 12.90
N LEU A 234 13.83 3.40 12.38
CA LEU A 234 12.44 3.09 12.71
C LEU A 234 12.33 1.84 13.59
N GLY A 235 13.44 1.17 13.87
CA GLY A 235 13.48 -0.08 14.63
C GLY A 235 13.13 -1.33 13.80
N TYR A 236 13.15 -1.26 12.47
CA TYR A 236 13.06 -2.45 11.62
C TYR A 236 14.46 -2.94 11.25
N GLU A 237 14.62 -4.25 11.15
CA GLU A 237 15.84 -4.82 10.60
C GLU A 237 16.06 -4.37 9.15
N LYS A 238 17.29 -3.98 8.84
CA LYS A 238 17.73 -3.69 7.47
C LYS A 238 17.79 -4.97 6.64
N ASP A 239 17.51 -4.84 5.35
CA ASP A 239 17.44 -5.97 4.41
C ASP A 239 18.81 -6.46 3.93
N GLY A 240 19.84 -5.61 4.01
CA GLY A 240 21.19 -5.93 3.54
C GLY A 240 21.43 -5.69 2.05
N LEU A 241 20.62 -4.85 1.41
CA LEU A 241 20.65 -4.59 -0.03
C LEU A 241 21.66 -3.50 -0.42
N ASP A 242 22.03 -3.46 -1.69
CA ASP A 242 22.88 -2.43 -2.29
C ASP A 242 22.06 -1.44 -3.14
N ALA A 243 22.67 -0.31 -3.49
CA ALA A 243 22.05 0.61 -4.46
C ALA A 243 21.92 -0.08 -5.82
N GLY A 244 20.75 0.05 -6.45
CA GLY A 244 20.39 -0.62 -7.70
C GLY A 244 19.54 -1.87 -7.52
N ASP A 245 19.60 -2.51 -6.35
CA ASP A 245 18.77 -3.67 -6.03
C ASP A 245 17.30 -3.31 -6.04
N VAL A 246 16.45 -4.24 -6.47
CA VAL A 246 15.00 -4.08 -6.39
C VAL A 246 14.54 -4.48 -4.99
N PHE A 247 13.92 -3.56 -4.26
CA PHE A 247 13.32 -3.86 -2.95
C PHE A 247 11.81 -4.18 -3.06
N GLY A 248 11.15 -3.58 -4.04
CA GLY A 248 9.71 -3.73 -4.24
C GLY A 248 9.29 -3.23 -5.60
N MET A 249 8.01 -2.91 -5.75
CA MET A 249 7.46 -2.36 -6.99
C MET A 249 6.26 -1.45 -6.71
N MET A 250 5.97 -0.57 -7.65
CA MET A 250 4.66 0.09 -7.75
C MET A 250 3.72 -0.88 -8.48
N SER A 251 2.63 -1.29 -7.84
CA SER A 251 1.56 -2.04 -8.50
C SER A 251 0.35 -1.16 -8.67
N VAL A 252 -0.05 -0.94 -9.92
CA VAL A 252 -1.23 -0.16 -10.30
C VAL A 252 -2.26 -1.11 -10.91
N THR A 253 -3.49 -1.09 -10.43
CA THR A 253 -4.59 -1.88 -10.97
C THR A 253 -5.73 -0.95 -11.39
N ILE A 254 -6.05 -0.97 -12.67
CA ILE A 254 -7.09 -0.13 -13.28
C ILE A 254 -8.24 -1.01 -13.76
N PRO A 255 -9.49 -0.75 -13.36
CA PRO A 255 -10.64 -1.45 -13.94
C PRO A 255 -10.87 -0.98 -15.38
N VAL A 256 -11.14 -1.92 -16.29
CA VAL A 256 -11.37 -1.61 -17.70
C VAL A 256 -12.84 -1.71 -18.11
N SER A 257 -13.23 -0.93 -19.12
CA SER A 257 -14.62 -0.87 -19.59
C SER A 257 -15.02 -1.99 -20.55
N ASP A 258 -14.05 -2.60 -21.24
CA ASP A 258 -14.20 -3.48 -22.40
C ASP A 258 -13.16 -4.63 -22.44
#